data_AF-A0A9J6FXQ5-F1
#
_entry.id   AF-A0A9J6FXQ5-F1
#
_cell.length_a   1.000
_cell.length_b   1.000
_cell.length_c   1.000
_cell.angle_alpha   90.00
_cell.angle_beta   90.00
_cell.angle_gamma   90.00
#
_symmetry.space_group_name_H-M   'P 1'
#
loop_
_entity.id
_entity.type
_entity.pdbx_description
1 polymer ?
#
loop_
_entity_poly.entity_id
_entity_poly.type
_entity_poly.pdbx_seq_one_letter_code
_entity_poly.pdbx_strand_id
1 'polypeptide(L)'
;MRQQQQLDKTLDNCMKMASAESSSDKENPCKFVWQKGLLYRRYSLPSGRPIQQLVIPHPFRHAVMRKAHEGIPGHHGFSKTSKRILREFYWPNIYADLRRFLRTCQRCKTANPKREVGIAISRKAPTVGLCLTESLFSSKTTSP
;
A
#
# COMPACT_ATOMS: atom_id res chain seq x y z
N MET A 1 -18.79 12.75 -9.17
CA MET A 1 -17.34 13.03 -9.13
C MET A 1 -17.03 14.40 -8.55
N ARG A 2 -17.40 15.52 -9.20
CA ARG A 2 -17.05 16.89 -8.75
C ARG A 2 -17.46 17.19 -7.30
N GLN A 3 -18.75 17.04 -6.98
CA GLN A 3 -19.26 17.25 -5.61
C GLN A 3 -18.55 16.35 -4.58
N GLN A 4 -18.27 15.10 -4.96
CA GLN A 4 -17.59 14.15 -4.08
C GLN A 4 -16.14 14.55 -3.79
N GLN A 5 -15.45 15.26 -4.69
CA GLN A 5 -14.11 15.81 -4.39
C GLN A 5 -14.18 16.93 -3.35
N GLN A 6 -15.21 17.78 -3.41
CA GLN A 6 -15.38 18.90 -2.49
C GLN A 6 -15.83 18.45 -1.09
N LEU A 7 -16.64 17.40 -1.01
CA LEU A 7 -17.13 16.84 0.26
C LEU A 7 -16.10 15.94 0.96
N ASP A 8 -15.11 15.43 0.22
CA ASP A 8 -14.11 14.51 0.77
C ASP A 8 -13.00 15.26 1.52
N LYS A 9 -13.14 15.32 2.85
CA LYS A 9 -12.16 15.91 3.77
C LYS A 9 -10.75 15.33 3.63
N THR A 10 -10.62 14.09 3.16
CA THR A 10 -9.29 13.49 2.96
C THR A 10 -8.51 14.16 1.82
N LEU A 11 -9.18 14.97 0.98
CA LEU A 11 -8.58 15.76 -0.08
C LEU A 11 -8.29 17.21 0.34
N ASP A 12 -8.59 17.63 1.57
CA ASP A 12 -8.45 19.02 2.03
C ASP A 12 -7.07 19.59 1.76
N ASN A 13 -6.01 18.82 2.03
CA ASN A 13 -4.64 19.25 1.75
C ASN A 13 -4.42 19.45 0.25
N CYS A 14 -4.89 18.53 -0.59
CA CYS A 14 -4.82 18.65 -2.04
C CYS A 14 -5.58 19.88 -2.56
N MET A 15 -6.74 20.20 -1.98
CA MET A 15 -7.55 21.37 -2.33
C MET A 15 -6.88 22.68 -1.91
N LYS A 16 -6.29 22.72 -0.70
CA LYS A 16 -5.50 23.87 -0.22
C LYS A 16 -4.30 24.13 -1.12
N MET A 17 -3.55 23.08 -1.48
CA MET A 17 -2.42 23.18 -2.41
C MET A 17 -2.82 23.67 -3.81
N ALA A 18 -4.04 23.36 -4.26
CA ALA A 18 -4.55 23.85 -5.54
C ALA A 18 -5.03 25.31 -5.49
N SER A 19 -5.28 25.85 -4.30
CA SER A 19 -5.74 27.24 -4.11
C SER A 19 -4.58 28.18 -3.81
N ALA A 20 -3.49 27.67 -3.24
CA ALA A 20 -2.24 28.39 -3.02
C ALA A 20 -1.39 28.44 -4.30
N GLU A 21 -1.91 29.06 -5.37
CA GLU A 21 -1.14 29.34 -6.59
C GLU A 21 -0.22 30.56 -6.37
N SER A 22 0.86 30.41 -5.61
CA SER A 22 1.94 31.41 -5.56
C SER A 22 3.20 30.90 -4.84
N SER A 23 4.25 30.56 -5.60
CA SER A 23 5.65 30.93 -5.31
C SER A 23 6.56 30.28 -6.36
N SER A 24 7.48 31.08 -6.88
CA SER A 24 8.48 30.74 -7.88
C SER A 24 9.54 29.79 -7.32
N ASP A 25 9.17 28.57 -6.93
CA ASP A 25 10.14 27.61 -6.39
C ASP A 25 10.46 26.57 -7.47
N LYS A 26 11.69 26.68 -7.99
CA LYS A 26 12.31 25.78 -8.97
C LYS A 26 12.49 24.33 -8.46
N GLU A 27 11.84 23.95 -7.35
CA GLU A 27 12.06 22.67 -6.66
C GLU A 27 10.79 21.86 -6.38
N ASN A 28 9.59 22.33 -6.76
CA ASN A 28 8.37 21.57 -6.46
C ASN A 28 7.85 20.80 -7.69
N PRO A 29 8.22 19.50 -7.87
CA PRO A 29 7.83 18.73 -9.05
C PRO A 29 6.33 18.44 -9.08
N CYS A 30 5.61 18.57 -7.96
CA CYS A 30 4.21 18.15 -7.83
C CYS A 30 3.28 19.33 -7.52
N LYS A 31 2.32 19.58 -8.41
CA LYS A 31 1.32 20.66 -8.33
C LYS A 31 -0.10 20.09 -8.36
N PHE A 32 -1.05 20.77 -7.72
CA PHE A 32 -2.47 20.43 -7.81
C PHE A 32 -3.21 21.55 -8.54
N VAL A 33 -4.12 21.20 -9.45
CA VAL A 33 -4.80 22.18 -10.31
C VAL A 33 -6.27 21.84 -10.51
N TRP A 34 -7.10 22.87 -10.65
CA TRP A 34 -8.53 22.74 -10.95
C TRP A 34 -8.82 22.72 -12.46
N GLN A 35 -9.23 21.55 -12.90
CA GLN A 35 -9.60 21.07 -14.23
C GLN A 35 -11.08 21.04 -14.60
N LYS A 36 -11.73 22.05 -15.20
CA LYS A 36 -13.18 21.95 -15.56
C LYS A 36 -14.06 21.46 -14.38
N GLY A 37 -13.76 21.99 -13.18
CA GLY A 37 -14.40 21.61 -11.91
C GLY A 37 -13.94 20.28 -11.31
N LEU A 38 -12.81 19.71 -11.76
CA LEU A 38 -12.21 18.50 -11.20
C LEU A 38 -10.78 18.76 -10.72
N LEU A 39 -10.40 18.21 -9.58
CA LEU A 39 -9.05 18.33 -9.05
C LEU A 39 -8.08 17.33 -9.71
N TYR A 40 -6.95 17.82 -10.19
CA TYR A 40 -5.86 17.01 -10.77
C TYR A 40 -4.55 17.24 -10.03
N ARG A 41 -3.71 16.21 -10.02
CA ARG A 41 -2.30 16.26 -9.63
C ARG A 41 -1.44 16.24 -10.88
N ARG A 42 -0.49 17.16 -10.98
CA ARG A 42 0.45 17.29 -12.11
C ARG A 42 1.89 17.23 -11.62
N TYR A 43 2.73 16.47 -12.31
CA TYR A 43 4.17 16.46 -12.05
C TYR A 43 4.94 16.00 -13.28
N SER A 44 6.23 16.33 -13.34
CA SER A 44 7.13 15.85 -14.38
C SER A 44 7.94 14.67 -13.86
N LEU A 45 8.06 13.63 -14.68
CA LEU A 45 9.02 12.55 -14.43
C LEU A 45 10.45 13.05 -14.64
N PRO A 46 11.47 12.35 -14.11
CA PRO A 46 12.87 12.65 -14.41
C PRO A 46 13.18 12.65 -15.93
N SER A 47 12.40 11.90 -16.71
CA SER A 47 12.48 11.89 -18.17
C SER A 47 11.88 13.13 -18.85
N GLY A 48 11.49 14.16 -18.09
CA GLY A 48 10.78 15.35 -18.58
C GLY A 48 9.32 15.13 -18.99
N ARG A 49 8.82 13.90 -18.93
CA ARG A 49 7.44 13.59 -19.35
C ARG A 49 6.43 14.11 -18.33
N PRO A 50 5.46 14.94 -18.73
CA PRO A 50 4.42 15.41 -17.82
C PRO A 50 3.44 14.27 -17.52
N ILE A 51 3.04 14.18 -16.25
CA ILE A 51 2.03 13.26 -15.75
C ILE A 51 0.90 14.09 -15.18
N GLN A 52 -0.32 13.70 -15.51
CA GLN A 52 -1.54 14.27 -14.97
C GLN A 52 -2.43 13.16 -14.45
N GLN A 53 -2.80 13.24 -13.18
CA GLN A 53 -3.62 12.26 -12.48
C GLN A 53 -4.88 12.91 -11.95
N LEU A 54 -6.04 12.29 -12.17
CA LEU A 54 -7.29 12.70 -11.55
C LEU A 54 -7.27 12.33 -10.06
N VAL A 55 -7.59 13.28 -9.19
CA VAL A 55 -7.64 13.04 -7.75
C VAL A 55 -8.96 12.33 -7.40
N ILE A 56 -8.89 11.12 -6.83
CA ILE A 56 -10.06 10.29 -6.59
C ILE A 56 -10.58 10.45 -5.15
N PRO A 57 -11.84 10.91 -4.96
CA PRO A 57 -12.41 10.97 -3.64
C PRO A 57 -12.76 9.56 -3.13
N HIS A 58 -12.82 9.42 -1.81
CA HIS A 58 -12.95 8.18 -1.07
C HIS A 58 -13.99 7.20 -1.65
N PRO A 59 -15.22 7.61 -1.99
CA PRO A 59 -16.26 6.69 -2.48
C PRO A 59 -15.90 5.94 -3.77
N PHE A 60 -15.01 6.48 -4.61
CA PHE A 60 -14.66 5.87 -5.89
C PHE A 60 -13.35 5.07 -5.85
N ARG A 61 -12.55 5.17 -4.78
CA ARG A 61 -11.25 4.50 -4.67
C ARG A 61 -11.37 2.99 -4.83
N HIS A 62 -12.38 2.38 -4.18
CA HIS A 62 -12.61 0.93 -4.28
C HIS A 62 -12.91 0.50 -5.72
N ALA A 63 -13.74 1.26 -6.46
CA ALA A 63 -14.06 0.95 -7.85
C ALA A 63 -12.81 1.04 -8.75
N VAL A 64 -11.97 2.05 -8.54
CA VAL A 64 -10.69 2.21 -9.26
C VAL A 64 -9.74 1.04 -8.96
N MET A 65 -9.57 0.68 -7.69
CA MET A 65 -8.70 -0.44 -7.28
C MET A 65 -9.19 -1.77 -7.85
N ARG A 66 -10.49 -2.04 -7.78
CA ARG A 66 -11.12 -3.25 -8.33
C ARG A 66 -10.86 -3.35 -9.84
N LYS A 67 -11.18 -2.31 -10.61
CA LYS A 67 -11.00 -2.30 -12.07
C LYS A 67 -9.55 -2.51 -12.47
N ALA A 68 -8.60 -1.87 -11.77
CA ALA A 68 -7.19 -2.03 -12.07
C ALA A 68 -6.65 -3.44 -11.72
N HIS A 69 -7.19 -4.04 -10.67
CA HIS A 69 -6.80 -5.36 -10.19
C HIS A 69 -7.38 -6.52 -11.02
N GLU A 70 -8.66 -6.42 -11.40
CA GLU A 70 -9.43 -7.48 -12.08
C GLU A 70 -9.33 -7.42 -13.61
N GLY A 71 -8.70 -6.39 -14.20
CA GLY A 71 -8.58 -6.24 -15.66
C GLY A 71 -7.77 -7.36 -16.34
N ILE A 72 -7.94 -7.56 -17.65
CA ILE A 72 -7.41 -8.73 -18.37
C ILE A 72 -5.89 -8.63 -18.62
N PRO A 73 -5.10 -9.71 -18.41
CA PRO A 73 -5.45 -10.93 -17.65
C PRO A 73 -5.55 -10.65 -16.14
N GLY A 74 -6.67 -11.04 -15.51
CA GLY A 74 -7.07 -10.66 -14.15
C GLY A 74 -6.07 -10.93 -13.01
N HIS A 75 -6.32 -10.29 -11.86
CA HIS A 75 -5.63 -10.47 -10.58
C HIS A 75 -4.15 -10.10 -10.59
N HIS A 76 -3.87 -8.87 -10.99
CA HIS A 76 -2.53 -8.32 -10.91
C HIS A 76 -2.03 -8.15 -9.47
N GLY A 77 -0.76 -8.48 -9.24
CA GLY A 77 -0.07 -8.17 -7.99
C GLY A 77 0.09 -6.66 -7.76
N PHE A 78 0.65 -6.29 -6.60
CA PHE A 78 0.78 -4.90 -6.17
C PHE A 78 1.48 -4.00 -7.19
N SER A 79 2.66 -4.40 -7.68
CA SER A 79 3.46 -3.58 -8.62
C SER A 79 2.72 -3.27 -9.93
N LYS A 80 2.00 -4.24 -10.49
CA LYS A 80 1.23 -4.05 -11.73
C LYS A 80 -0.01 -3.19 -11.49
N THR A 81 -0.73 -3.44 -10.39
CA THR A 81 -1.95 -2.68 -10.04
C THR A 81 -1.62 -1.22 -9.72
N SER A 82 -0.58 -0.97 -8.92
CA SER A 82 -0.17 0.40 -8.56
C SER A 82 0.28 1.18 -9.79
N LYS A 83 1.08 0.59 -10.68
CA LYS A 83 1.48 1.23 -11.94
C LYS A 83 0.30 1.61 -12.82
N ARG A 84 -0.73 0.75 -12.93
CA ARG A 84 -1.95 1.06 -13.69
C ARG A 84 -2.70 2.25 -13.10
N ILE A 85 -2.91 2.25 -11.79
CA ILE A 85 -3.66 3.31 -11.12
C ILE A 85 -2.89 4.63 -11.19
N LEU A 86 -1.60 4.62 -10.85
CA LEU A 86 -0.75 5.82 -10.85
C LEU A 86 -0.45 6.35 -12.25
N ARG A 87 -0.93 5.71 -13.32
CA ARG A 87 -0.89 6.31 -14.65
C ARG A 87 -1.90 7.44 -14.78
N GLU A 88 -3.06 7.31 -14.14
CA GLU A 88 -4.24 8.15 -14.41
C GLU A 88 -4.89 8.72 -13.14
N PHE A 89 -4.60 8.16 -11.97
CA PHE A 89 -5.31 8.45 -10.73
C PHE A 89 -4.36 8.67 -9.55
N TYR A 90 -4.84 9.46 -8.59
CA TYR A 90 -4.14 9.74 -7.35
C TYR A 90 -5.11 9.92 -6.18
N TRP A 91 -4.68 9.56 -4.98
CA TRP A 91 -5.26 10.05 -3.73
C TRP A 91 -4.21 9.93 -2.60
N PRO A 92 -4.38 10.66 -1.49
CA PRO A 92 -3.50 10.51 -0.33
C PRO A 92 -3.51 9.07 0.19
N ASN A 93 -2.34 8.53 0.53
CA ASN A 93 -2.15 7.16 1.03
C ASN A 93 -2.51 6.02 0.07
N ILE A 94 -2.50 6.27 -1.25
CA ILE A 94 -2.83 5.28 -2.29
C ILE A 94 -2.14 3.92 -2.15
N TYR A 95 -0.87 3.88 -1.77
CA TYR A 95 -0.14 2.62 -1.61
C TYR A 95 -0.62 1.80 -0.39
N ALA A 96 -1.00 2.47 0.71
CA ALA A 96 -1.53 1.80 1.88
C ALA A 96 -2.90 1.17 1.57
N ASP A 97 -3.77 1.93 0.90
CA ASP A 97 -5.07 1.46 0.43
C ASP A 97 -4.92 0.27 -0.51
N LEU A 98 -4.00 0.34 -1.47
CA LEU A 98 -3.72 -0.75 -2.40
C LEU A 98 -3.24 -2.02 -1.71
N ARG A 99 -2.33 -1.90 -0.73
CA ARG A 99 -1.86 -3.08 0.04
C ARG A 99 -3.01 -3.71 0.82
N ARG A 100 -3.86 -2.89 1.45
CA ARG A 100 -5.03 -3.38 2.20
C ARG A 100 -6.02 -4.09 1.27
N PHE A 101 -6.34 -3.48 0.14
CA PHE A 101 -7.26 -4.04 -0.86
C PHE A 101 -6.75 -5.36 -1.44
N LEU A 102 -5.49 -5.43 -1.86
CA LEU A 102 -4.96 -6.65 -2.47
C LEU A 102 -4.79 -7.80 -1.46
N ARG A 103 -4.65 -7.49 -0.16
CA ARG A 103 -4.65 -8.49 0.92
C ARG A 103 -6.02 -9.12 1.16
N THR A 104 -7.13 -8.51 0.73
CA THR A 104 -8.47 -9.09 0.91
C THR A 104 -8.90 -9.95 -0.28
N CYS A 105 -8.20 -9.91 -1.41
CA CYS A 105 -8.52 -10.71 -2.59
C CYS A 105 -8.26 -12.21 -2.38
N GLN A 106 -9.32 -13.02 -2.37
CA GLN A 106 -9.22 -14.47 -2.18
C GLN A 106 -8.43 -15.16 -3.29
N ARG A 107 -8.67 -14.81 -4.57
CA ARG A 107 -7.95 -15.40 -5.71
C ARG A 107 -6.43 -15.17 -5.61
N CYS A 108 -6.00 -14.01 -5.11
CA CYS A 108 -4.59 -13.73 -4.88
C CYS A 108 -4.00 -14.46 -3.66
N LYS A 109 -4.80 -14.73 -2.63
CA LYS A 109 -4.36 -15.50 -1.46
C LYS A 109 -4.12 -16.96 -1.85
N THR A 110 -5.09 -17.59 -2.52
CA THR A 110 -4.99 -19.00 -2.95
C THR A 110 -3.83 -19.21 -3.92
N ALA A 111 -3.59 -18.27 -4.84
CA ALA A 111 -2.47 -18.36 -5.78
C ALA A 111 -1.09 -18.11 -5.15
N ASN A 112 -1.03 -17.58 -3.92
CA ASN A 112 0.23 -17.19 -3.29
C ASN A 112 0.15 -17.27 -1.75
N PRO A 113 0.14 -18.48 -1.16
CA PRO A 113 -0.12 -18.70 0.26
C PRO A 113 0.95 -18.11 1.21
N LYS A 114 2.12 -17.71 0.70
CA LYS A 114 3.25 -17.15 1.49
C LYS A 114 3.01 -15.74 2.08
N ARG A 115 1.77 -15.21 2.08
CA ARG A 115 1.45 -13.84 2.55
C ARG A 115 0.75 -13.78 3.91
N GLU A 116 0.59 -14.91 4.59
CA GLU A 116 0.31 -14.88 6.02
C GLU A 116 1.58 -14.47 6.75
N VAL A 117 1.72 -13.16 6.96
CA VAL A 117 2.61 -12.63 7.97
C VAL A 117 2.14 -13.22 9.28
N GLY A 118 2.84 -14.25 9.74
CA GLY A 118 2.71 -14.73 11.11
C GLY A 118 2.94 -13.55 12.04
N ILE A 119 1.87 -13.06 12.66
CA ILE A 119 2.02 -12.43 13.97
C ILE A 119 2.29 -13.61 14.91
N ALA A 120 3.56 -14.04 14.93
CA ALA A 120 4.05 -14.87 16.01
C ALA A 120 4.05 -13.98 17.25
N ILE A 121 2.99 -14.08 18.05
CA ILE A 121 2.98 -13.55 19.40
C ILE A 121 3.99 -14.40 20.16
N SER A 122 5.25 -13.93 20.21
CA SER A 122 6.31 -14.53 21.02
C SER A 122 5.89 -14.45 22.48
N ARG A 123 5.28 -15.51 22.99
CA ARG A 123 5.15 -15.72 24.43
C ARG A 123 6.52 -16.22 24.90
N LYS A 124 7.30 -15.30 25.48
CA LYS A 124 8.59 -15.58 26.12
C LYS A 124 8.42 -16.75 27.11
N ALA A 125 9.35 -17.70 27.07
CA ALA A 125 9.53 -18.74 28.06
C ALA A 125 9.93 -18.13 29.42
N PRO A 126 9.55 -18.72 30.57
CA PRO A 126 10.15 -18.38 31.84
C PRO A 126 11.41 -19.23 32.06
N THR A 127 12.51 -18.53 32.29
CA THR A 127 13.78 -19.07 32.76
C THR A 127 13.78 -19.06 34.28
N VAL A 128 13.78 -20.22 34.93
CA VAL A 128 14.29 -20.54 36.28
C VAL A 128 14.44 -22.07 36.29
N GLY A 129 15.49 -22.75 36.75
CA GLY A 129 16.58 -22.41 37.64
C GLY A 129 16.74 -23.58 38.62
N LEU A 130 17.79 -24.40 38.40
CA LEU A 130 18.38 -25.43 39.29
C LEU A 130 17.57 -26.67 39.70
N CYS A 131 18.15 -27.85 39.48
CA CYS A 131 18.57 -28.72 40.58
C CYS A 131 19.63 -29.72 40.08
N LEU A 132 20.87 -29.52 40.54
CA LEU A 132 21.93 -30.54 40.53
C LEU A 132 21.68 -31.47 41.71
N THR A 133 21.64 -32.78 41.47
CA THR A 133 22.31 -33.78 42.32
C THR A 133 22.56 -35.06 41.52
N GLU A 134 23.84 -35.43 41.47
CA GLU A 134 24.45 -36.78 41.47
C GLU A 134 23.47 -37.96 41.77
N SER A 135 23.62 -39.20 41.27
CA SER A 135 24.81 -39.93 40.83
C SER A 135 24.43 -41.34 40.31
N LEU A 136 25.41 -41.98 39.66
CA LEU A 136 25.69 -43.44 39.55
C LEU A 136 25.01 -44.37 38.51
N PHE A 137 25.92 -45.02 37.76
CA PHE A 137 25.90 -46.40 37.19
C PHE A 137 24.92 -46.67 36.02
N SER A 138 25.25 -47.41 34.96
CA SER A 138 26.33 -48.37 34.70
C SER A 138 26.52 -48.60 33.19
N SER A 139 27.74 -48.99 32.85
CA SER A 139 28.30 -49.55 31.62
C SER A 139 27.47 -50.58 30.84
N LYS A 140 27.63 -50.62 29.49
CA LYS A 140 28.08 -51.79 28.67
C LYS A 140 27.92 -51.52 27.15
N THR A 141 29.00 -51.41 26.37
CA THR A 141 29.73 -52.43 25.55
C THR A 141 29.14 -52.75 24.16
N THR A 142 30.00 -52.53 23.15
CA THR A 142 30.26 -53.38 21.95
C THR A 142 29.29 -53.36 20.77
N SER A 143 29.75 -52.75 19.65
CA SER A 143 30.09 -53.32 18.31
C SER A 143 29.26 -54.50 17.73
N PRO A 144 29.24 -54.72 16.40
CA PRO A 144 30.33 -54.53 15.41
C PRO A 144 30.21 -53.29 14.53
#